data_AF-A0A349YLL9-F1
#
_entry.id   AF-A0A349YLL9-F1
#
_cell.length_a   1.000
_cell.length_b   1.000
_cell.length_c   1.000
_cell.angle_alpha   90.00
_cell.angle_beta   90.00
_cell.angle_gamma   90.00
#
_symmetry.space_group_name_H-M   'P 1'
#
loop_
_entity.id
_entity.type
_entity.pdbx_description
1 polymer ?
#
loop_
_entity_poly.entity_id
_entity_poly.type
_entity_poly.pdbx_seq_one_letter_code
_entity_poly.pdbx_strand_id
1 'polypeptide(L)'
;MEKLLFTSESVTEGHPDKICDQISDSVLDALLEQDPMSRVACETAITTGLVLVMGEITTKANIDIQEIVRNTIREIGYDSSEKGFDCNTCGVIVALDKQSSDIAMGVDKALEAKEGTVETLSNEEIEAIGAGDQGMMFGYATNETPEYMPYPIALAQKLTRKLTEVRKNGTLDYLRPDG
;
A
#
# COMPACT_ATOMS: atom_id res chain seq x y z
N MET A 1 29.51 -19.54 23.80
CA MET A 1 28.65 -19.02 22.72
C MET A 1 28.28 -17.60 23.11
N GLU A 2 28.65 -16.64 22.27
CA GLU A 2 28.37 -15.23 22.52
C GLU A 2 26.89 -14.96 22.26
N LYS A 3 26.23 -14.14 23.09
CA LYS A 3 24.82 -13.79 22.92
C LYS A 3 24.72 -12.43 22.24
N LEU A 4 24.04 -12.37 21.11
CA LEU A 4 23.71 -11.14 20.39
C LEU A 4 22.25 -10.77 20.66
N LEU A 5 21.98 -9.46 20.77
CA LEU A 5 20.63 -8.92 20.83
C LEU A 5 20.29 -8.31 19.48
N PHE A 6 19.12 -8.66 18.95
CA PHE A 6 18.60 -8.13 17.69
C PHE A 6 17.13 -7.76 17.90
N THR A 7 16.71 -6.64 17.33
CA THR A 7 15.38 -6.05 17.55
C THR A 7 14.70 -5.75 16.23
N SER A 8 13.40 -5.97 16.17
CA SER A 8 12.51 -5.51 15.11
C SER A 8 11.20 -5.06 15.73
N GLU A 9 10.44 -4.25 15.01
CA GLU A 9 9.17 -3.69 15.45
C GLU A 9 8.10 -3.83 14.37
N SER A 10 6.86 -3.58 14.75
CA SER A 10 5.70 -3.55 13.87
C SER A 10 4.68 -2.59 14.47
N VAL A 11 3.74 -2.14 13.66
CA VAL A 11 2.61 -1.30 14.05
C VAL A 11 1.31 -1.95 13.57
N THR A 12 0.21 -1.61 14.22
CA THR A 12 -1.14 -2.06 13.86
C THR A 12 -1.66 -1.36 12.60
N GLU A 13 -2.77 -1.86 12.07
CA GLU A 13 -3.53 -1.20 10.99
C GLU A 13 -4.04 0.21 11.36
N GLY A 14 -4.06 0.57 12.65
CA GLY A 14 -4.50 1.88 13.12
C GLY A 14 -3.38 2.93 13.17
N HIS A 15 -2.12 2.56 12.98
CA HIS A 15 -1.02 3.51 12.94
C HIS A 15 -1.19 4.45 11.73
N PRO A 16 -0.99 5.77 11.86
CA PRO A 16 -1.31 6.73 10.80
C PRO A 16 -0.63 6.42 9.46
N ASP A 17 0.65 6.04 9.47
CA ASP A 17 1.33 5.65 8.22
C ASP A 17 0.71 4.40 7.60
N LYS A 18 0.23 3.44 8.40
CA LYS A 18 -0.49 2.27 7.90
C LYS A 18 -1.91 2.56 7.44
N ILE A 19 -2.55 3.61 7.95
CA ILE A 19 -3.80 4.12 7.39
C ILE A 19 -3.53 4.67 5.98
N CYS A 20 -2.46 5.44 5.79
CA CYS A 20 -2.06 5.93 4.47
C CYS A 20 -1.84 4.78 3.48
N ASP A 21 -1.03 3.78 3.86
CA ASP A 21 -0.78 2.58 3.03
C ASP A 21 -2.10 1.90 2.63
N GLN A 22 -2.98 1.65 3.60
CA GLN A 22 -4.26 0.97 3.36
C GLN A 22 -5.20 1.78 2.46
N ILE A 23 -5.24 3.12 2.59
CA ILE A 23 -6.05 3.98 1.71
C ILE A 23 -5.50 3.92 0.29
N SER A 24 -4.19 4.06 0.13
CA SER A 24 -3.52 3.99 -1.18
C SER A 24 -3.78 2.66 -1.88
N ASP A 25 -3.65 1.54 -1.15
CA ASP A 25 -3.94 0.21 -1.69
C ASP A 25 -5.43 -0.03 -1.93
N SER A 26 -6.33 0.55 -1.12
CA SER A 26 -7.78 0.45 -1.37
C SER A 26 -8.20 1.17 -2.65
N VAL A 27 -7.54 2.30 -2.97
CA VAL A 27 -7.74 3.00 -4.25
C VAL A 27 -7.19 2.16 -5.40
N LEU A 28 -6.00 1.56 -5.23
CA LEU A 28 -5.43 0.63 -6.22
C LEU A 28 -6.38 -0.54 -6.51
N ASP A 29 -6.89 -1.21 -5.48
CA ASP A 29 -7.78 -2.36 -5.61
C ASP A 29 -9.06 -1.99 -6.36
N ALA A 30 -9.70 -0.88 -6.00
CA ALA A 30 -10.93 -0.42 -6.65
C ALA A 30 -10.72 -0.09 -8.15
N LEU A 31 -9.53 0.41 -8.50
CA LEU A 31 -9.16 0.67 -9.88
C LEU A 31 -8.89 -0.62 -10.66
N LEU A 32 -8.12 -1.54 -10.08
CA LEU A 32 -7.78 -2.83 -10.72
C LEU A 32 -8.99 -3.75 -10.87
N GLU A 33 -9.98 -3.65 -9.98
CA GLU A 33 -11.23 -4.39 -10.08
C GLU A 33 -12.01 -4.03 -11.37
N GLN A 34 -12.00 -2.76 -11.77
CA GLN A 34 -12.72 -2.27 -12.95
C GLN A 34 -11.85 -2.21 -14.22
N ASP A 35 -10.57 -1.89 -14.07
CA ASP A 35 -9.60 -1.79 -15.16
C ASP A 35 -8.25 -2.38 -14.71
N PRO A 36 -8.00 -3.67 -15.02
CA PRO A 36 -6.75 -4.35 -14.67
C PRO A 36 -5.49 -3.73 -15.28
N MET A 37 -5.63 -2.85 -16.28
CA MET A 37 -4.53 -2.13 -16.92
C MET A 37 -4.31 -0.73 -16.32
N SER A 38 -4.97 -0.42 -15.21
CA SER A 38 -4.76 0.84 -14.49
C SER A 38 -3.30 1.02 -14.08
N ARG A 39 -2.77 2.21 -14.32
CA ARG A 39 -1.47 2.65 -13.79
C ARG A 39 -1.73 3.59 -12.63
N VAL A 40 -1.27 3.20 -11.45
CA VAL A 40 -1.64 3.85 -10.19
C VAL A 40 -0.38 4.13 -9.39
N ALA A 41 -0.11 5.41 -9.16
CA ALA A 41 0.81 5.91 -8.16
C ALA A 41 -0.02 6.76 -7.19
N CYS A 42 -0.66 6.09 -6.21
CA CYS A 42 -1.57 6.74 -5.27
C CYS A 42 -0.86 6.95 -3.94
N GLU A 43 -0.63 8.21 -3.59
CA GLU A 43 -0.01 8.63 -2.34
C GLU A 43 -1.07 9.16 -1.39
N THR A 44 -0.96 8.77 -0.12
CA THR A 44 -1.87 9.25 0.92
C THR A 44 -1.07 9.90 2.05
N ALA A 45 -1.50 11.08 2.47
CA ALA A 45 -1.01 11.73 3.68
C ALA A 45 -2.19 12.08 4.58
N ILE A 46 -2.07 11.80 5.88
CA ILE A 46 -3.10 12.11 6.86
C ILE A 46 -2.58 12.97 7.99
N THR A 47 -3.48 13.76 8.56
CA THR A 47 -3.24 14.51 9.81
C THR A 47 -4.58 14.76 10.50
N THR A 48 -4.59 15.54 11.58
CA THR A 48 -5.79 15.82 12.38
C THR A 48 -6.95 16.31 11.51
N GLY A 49 -7.97 15.46 11.36
CA GLY A 49 -9.19 15.76 10.61
C GLY A 49 -9.03 15.86 9.09
N LEU A 50 -7.90 15.44 8.51
CA LEU A 50 -7.62 15.58 7.09
C LEU A 50 -6.99 14.32 6.49
N VAL A 51 -7.50 13.94 5.32
CA VAL A 51 -6.88 12.98 4.39
C VAL A 51 -6.59 13.70 3.09
N LEU A 52 -5.35 13.63 2.63
CA LEU A 52 -4.92 14.07 1.30
C LEU A 52 -4.58 12.82 0.48
N VAL A 53 -5.30 12.62 -0.63
CA VAL A 53 -4.98 11.62 -1.65
C VAL A 53 -4.41 12.34 -2.86
N MET A 54 -3.21 11.98 -3.28
CA MET A 54 -2.46 12.65 -4.36
C MET A 54 -1.67 11.65 -5.21
N GLY A 55 -1.08 12.11 -6.31
CA GLY A 55 -0.27 11.29 -7.21
C GLY A 55 -0.90 11.17 -8.61
N GLU A 56 -0.49 10.15 -9.36
CA GLU A 56 -0.84 9.99 -10.76
C GLU A 56 -1.60 8.69 -11.04
N ILE A 57 -2.77 8.82 -11.69
CA ILE A 57 -3.62 7.68 -12.04
C ILE A 57 -4.01 7.74 -13.52
N THR A 58 -3.78 6.64 -14.24
CA THR A 58 -4.28 6.42 -15.60
C THR A 58 -5.12 5.17 -15.63
N THR A 59 -6.42 5.34 -15.86
CA THR A 59 -7.40 4.26 -15.75
C THR A 59 -8.66 4.58 -16.56
N LYS A 60 -9.43 3.55 -16.92
CA LYS A 60 -10.80 3.65 -17.43
C LYS A 60 -11.86 3.44 -16.33
N ALA A 61 -11.43 3.04 -15.14
CA ALA A 61 -12.31 2.84 -13.99
C ALA A 61 -12.97 4.15 -13.55
N ASN A 62 -14.16 4.03 -12.96
CA ASN A 62 -14.86 5.14 -12.34
C ASN A 62 -15.13 4.79 -10.88
N ILE A 63 -14.37 5.40 -9.97
CA ILE A 63 -14.41 5.12 -8.53
C ILE A 63 -14.73 6.38 -7.74
N ASP A 64 -15.36 6.21 -6.57
CA ASP A 64 -15.54 7.29 -5.59
C ASP A 64 -14.45 7.19 -4.53
N ILE A 65 -13.40 8.01 -4.68
CA ILE A 65 -12.26 8.03 -3.76
C ILE A 65 -12.67 8.47 -2.36
N GLN A 66 -13.65 9.39 -2.22
CA GLN A 66 -14.07 9.82 -0.90
C GLN A 66 -14.79 8.69 -0.16
N GLU A 67 -15.63 7.93 -0.85
CA GLU A 67 -16.28 6.75 -0.28
C GLU A 67 -15.26 5.70 0.14
N ILE A 68 -14.30 5.37 -0.74
CA ILE A 68 -13.22 4.41 -0.46
C ILE A 68 -12.45 4.83 0.80
N VAL A 69 -11.93 6.07 0.83
CA VAL A 69 -11.18 6.60 1.99
C VAL A 69 -11.97 6.43 3.28
N ARG A 70 -13.25 6.82 3.29
CA ARG A 70 -14.09 6.76 4.50
C ARG A 70 -14.37 5.31 4.91
N ASN A 71 -14.58 4.41 3.96
CA ASN A 71 -14.81 2.99 4.23
C ASN A 71 -13.56 2.33 4.82
N THR A 72 -12.38 2.56 4.23
CA THR A 72 -11.10 2.06 4.76
C THR A 72 -10.87 2.51 6.21
N ILE A 73 -11.05 3.81 6.50
CA ILE A 73 -10.89 4.35 7.87
C ILE A 73 -11.90 3.72 8.85
N ARG A 74 -13.14 3.49 8.40
CA ARG A 74 -14.18 2.84 9.21
C ARG A 74 -13.84 1.39 9.53
N GLU A 75 -13.32 0.64 8.57
CA GLU A 75 -12.91 -0.75 8.75
C GLU A 75 -11.73 -0.91 9.72
N ILE A 76 -10.81 0.07 9.71
CA ILE A 76 -9.72 0.17 10.68
C ILE A 76 -10.29 0.41 12.09
N GLY A 77 -11.38 1.17 12.19
CA GLY A 77 -12.15 1.38 13.41
C GLY A 77 -12.09 2.81 13.96
N TYR A 78 -11.71 3.79 13.13
CA TYR A 78 -11.83 5.21 13.43
C TYR A 78 -13.21 5.73 13.00
N ASP A 79 -14.23 5.39 13.78
CA ASP A 79 -15.66 5.64 13.51
C ASP A 79 -16.29 6.70 14.46
N SER A 80 -15.48 7.29 15.34
CA SER A 80 -15.91 8.24 16.36
C SER A 80 -14.79 9.21 16.69
N SER A 81 -15.12 10.50 16.76
CA SER A 81 -14.18 11.57 17.11
C SER A 81 -13.52 11.39 18.48
N GLU A 82 -14.09 10.58 19.39
CA GLU A 82 -13.47 10.23 20.66
C GLU A 82 -12.13 9.50 20.50
N LYS A 83 -11.92 8.84 19.35
CA LYS A 83 -10.70 8.09 19.01
C LYS A 83 -9.59 8.98 18.44
N GLY A 84 -9.83 10.29 18.30
CA GLY A 84 -8.87 11.27 17.79
C GLY A 84 -8.88 11.43 16.25
N PHE A 85 -9.52 10.51 15.54
CA PHE A 85 -9.75 10.56 14.10
C PHE A 85 -11.08 9.83 13.78
N ASP A 86 -11.79 10.27 12.74
CA ASP A 86 -13.18 9.83 12.49
C ASP A 86 -13.53 9.91 11.00
N CYS A 87 -13.88 8.76 10.41
CA CYS A 87 -14.24 8.63 9.01
C CYS A 87 -15.45 9.48 8.60
N ASN A 88 -16.31 9.89 9.54
CA ASN A 88 -17.53 10.63 9.25
C ASN A 88 -17.31 12.14 9.23
N THR A 89 -16.25 12.62 9.88
CA THR A 89 -16.00 14.07 10.07
C THR A 89 -14.72 14.56 9.42
N CYS A 90 -13.78 13.67 9.07
CA CYS A 90 -12.55 14.06 8.38
C CYS A 90 -12.84 14.68 7.00
N GLY A 91 -12.08 15.72 6.67
CA GLY A 91 -11.99 16.25 5.31
C GLY A 91 -11.19 15.31 4.43
N VAL A 92 -11.62 15.15 3.17
CA VAL A 92 -10.91 14.37 2.15
C VAL A 92 -10.61 15.28 0.97
N ILE A 93 -9.33 15.51 0.70
CA ILE A 93 -8.84 16.27 -0.45
C ILE A 93 -8.28 15.28 -1.46
N VAL A 94 -8.73 15.39 -2.70
CA VAL A 94 -8.24 14.60 -3.84
C VAL A 94 -7.50 15.53 -4.79
N ALA A 95 -6.22 15.25 -4.99
CA ALA A 95 -5.29 16.02 -5.82
C ALA A 95 -4.54 15.05 -6.76
N LEU A 96 -5.31 14.36 -7.62
CA LEU A 96 -4.79 13.39 -8.58
C LEU A 96 -4.63 14.01 -9.97
N ASP A 97 -3.57 13.63 -10.67
CA ASP A 97 -3.36 13.94 -12.09
C ASP A 97 -3.23 12.66 -12.92
N LYS A 98 -3.16 12.79 -14.24
CA LYS A 98 -2.82 11.70 -15.15
C LYS A 98 -1.32 11.43 -15.12
N GLN A 99 -0.93 10.19 -15.42
CA GLN A 99 0.48 9.85 -15.56
C GLN A 99 1.14 10.67 -16.69
N SER A 100 2.37 11.14 -16.45
CA SER A 100 3.16 11.82 -17.48
C SER A 100 3.32 10.95 -18.73
N SER A 101 3.12 11.55 -19.90
CA SER A 101 3.31 10.86 -21.19
C SER A 101 4.74 10.36 -21.38
N ASP A 102 5.73 11.04 -20.80
CA ASP A 102 7.14 10.67 -20.92
C ASP A 102 7.44 9.37 -20.15
N ILE A 103 6.83 9.21 -18.98
CA ILE A 103 6.90 7.98 -18.18
C ILE A 103 6.11 6.86 -18.85
N ALA A 104 4.90 7.15 -19.33
CA ALA A 104 4.07 6.18 -20.03
C ALA A 104 4.80 5.59 -21.26
N MET A 105 5.41 6.45 -22.08
CA MET A 105 6.23 6.01 -23.21
C MET A 105 7.38 5.11 -22.77
N GLY A 106 8.04 5.42 -21.65
CA GLY A 106 9.13 4.64 -21.05
C GLY A 106 8.71 3.21 -20.71
N VAL A 107 7.53 3.05 -20.09
CA VAL A 107 6.99 1.78 -19.59
C VAL A 107 6.33 0.95 -20.68
N ASP A 108 5.60 1.59 -21.60
CA ASP A 108 4.78 0.92 -22.63
C ASP A 108 5.58 -0.09 -23.48
N LYS A 109 6.88 0.16 -23.69
CA LYS A 109 7.81 -0.77 -24.35
C LYS A 109 9.19 -0.65 -23.71
N ALA A 110 9.82 -1.79 -23.42
CA ALA A 110 11.20 -1.83 -22.94
C ALA A 110 12.19 -1.12 -23.90
N LEU A 111 13.30 -0.61 -23.35
CA LEU A 111 14.29 0.15 -24.12
C LEU A 111 14.94 -0.71 -25.20
N GLU A 112 15.20 -1.97 -24.87
CA GLU A 112 15.76 -3.02 -25.74
C GLU A 112 14.87 -3.24 -26.98
N ALA A 113 13.54 -3.20 -26.80
CA ALA A 113 12.57 -3.28 -27.88
C ALA A 113 12.51 -1.99 -28.72
N LYS A 114 12.81 -0.81 -28.14
CA LYS A 114 12.83 0.48 -28.83
C LYS A 114 14.10 0.69 -29.65
N GLU A 115 15.24 0.26 -29.14
CA GLU A 115 16.55 0.46 -29.80
C GLU A 115 16.83 -0.59 -30.89
N GLY A 116 16.01 -1.65 -31.00
CA GLY A 116 16.15 -2.68 -32.02
C GLY A 116 17.47 -3.48 -31.91
N THR A 117 18.09 -3.46 -30.73
CA THR A 117 19.42 -4.02 -30.46
C THR A 117 19.42 -5.52 -30.23
N VAL A 118 18.25 -6.18 -30.30
CA VAL A 118 18.13 -7.62 -30.08
C VAL A 118 17.44 -8.28 -31.28
N GLU A 119 18.24 -8.84 -32.20
CA GLU A 119 17.79 -9.49 -33.45
C GLU A 119 17.08 -10.86 -33.22
N THR A 120 17.05 -11.36 -31.98
CA THR A 120 16.65 -12.74 -31.63
C THR A 120 15.59 -12.86 -30.54
N LEU A 121 14.84 -11.80 -30.23
CA LEU A 121 13.74 -11.89 -29.26
C LEU A 121 12.49 -12.46 -29.92
N SER A 122 11.83 -13.37 -29.21
CA SER A 122 10.47 -13.83 -29.50
C SER A 122 9.48 -12.67 -29.39
N ASN A 123 8.30 -12.78 -30.03
CA ASN A 123 7.26 -11.73 -29.95
C ASN A 123 6.89 -11.38 -28.49
N GLU A 124 7.01 -12.33 -27.56
CA GLU A 124 6.73 -12.17 -26.13
C GLU A 124 7.76 -11.28 -25.41
N GLU A 125 9.02 -11.30 -25.85
CA GLU A 125 10.10 -10.49 -25.29
C GLU A 125 10.13 -9.06 -25.89
N ILE A 126 9.58 -8.88 -27.10
CA ILE A 126 9.38 -7.55 -27.73
C ILE A 126 8.23 -6.78 -27.05
N GLU A 127 7.27 -7.49 -26.46
CA GLU A 127 6.19 -6.93 -25.63
C GLU A 127 6.58 -6.78 -24.15
N ALA A 128 7.84 -7.05 -23.78
CA ALA A 128 8.31 -6.85 -22.42
C ALA A 128 8.14 -5.39 -21.98
N ILE A 129 7.47 -5.20 -20.84
CA ILE A 129 7.23 -3.90 -20.21
C ILE A 129 8.55 -3.42 -19.60
N GLY A 130 8.93 -2.18 -19.88
CA GLY A 130 10.10 -1.56 -19.25
C GLY A 130 9.86 -1.28 -17.77
N ALA A 131 10.93 -1.22 -16.97
CA ALA A 131 10.81 -0.80 -15.57
C ALA A 131 10.19 0.60 -15.47
N GLY A 132 9.32 0.81 -14.48
CA GLY A 132 8.66 2.11 -14.23
C GLY A 132 9.62 3.21 -13.76
N ASP A 133 10.67 2.81 -13.06
CA ASP A 133 11.74 3.67 -12.57
C ASP A 133 13.03 2.84 -12.36
N GLN A 134 14.15 3.52 -12.15
CA GLN A 134 15.38 2.89 -11.66
C GLN A 134 15.20 2.35 -10.23
N GLY A 135 15.85 1.24 -9.89
CA GLY A 135 15.73 0.68 -8.55
C GLY A 135 16.68 -0.46 -8.23
N MET A 136 16.73 -0.82 -6.95
CA MET A 136 17.46 -1.98 -6.41
C MET A 136 16.53 -2.74 -5.47
N MET A 137 16.53 -4.07 -5.58
CA MET A 137 15.64 -4.94 -4.80
C MET A 137 16.46 -6.00 -4.07
N PHE A 138 16.11 -6.26 -2.81
CA PHE A 138 16.68 -7.34 -2.00
C PHE A 138 15.58 -8.33 -1.60
N GLY A 139 15.84 -9.61 -1.80
CA GLY A 139 15.02 -10.70 -1.25
C GLY A 139 15.76 -11.39 -0.10
N TYR A 140 15.04 -11.78 0.93
CA TYR A 140 15.60 -12.50 2.08
C TYR A 140 14.68 -13.63 2.52
N ALA A 141 15.26 -14.76 2.94
CA ALA A 141 14.55 -15.89 3.52
C ALA A 141 15.45 -16.61 4.53
N THR A 142 14.86 -17.16 5.59
CA THR A 142 15.54 -17.89 6.66
C THR A 142 14.61 -18.96 7.22
N ASN A 143 15.13 -20.09 7.72
CA ASN A 143 14.31 -21.16 8.27
C ASN A 143 14.01 -21.00 9.78
N GLU A 144 14.25 -19.81 10.35
CA GLU A 144 13.94 -19.48 11.75
C GLU A 144 12.44 -19.58 12.08
N THR A 145 11.56 -19.43 11.09
CA THR A 145 10.10 -19.53 11.23
C THR A 145 9.48 -20.35 10.09
N PRO A 146 8.27 -20.94 10.26
CA PRO A 146 7.58 -21.68 9.20
C PRO A 146 7.25 -20.86 7.95
N GLU A 147 7.05 -19.56 8.10
CA GLU A 147 6.82 -18.59 7.03
C GLU A 147 8.11 -18.11 6.34
N TYR A 148 9.26 -18.69 6.67
CA TYR A 148 10.60 -18.36 6.15
C TYR A 148 11.08 -16.92 6.41
N MET A 149 10.60 -16.30 7.50
CA MET A 149 10.93 -14.93 7.91
C MET A 149 11.87 -14.89 9.14
N PRO A 150 12.68 -13.83 9.33
CA PRO A 150 13.43 -13.64 10.56
C PRO A 150 12.51 -13.61 11.77
N TYR A 151 12.87 -14.34 12.82
CA TYR A 151 12.00 -14.49 14.00
C TYR A 151 11.58 -13.15 14.64
N PRO A 152 12.46 -12.14 14.80
CA PRO A 152 12.09 -10.88 15.46
C PRO A 152 10.94 -10.13 14.76
N ILE A 153 10.98 -9.97 13.44
CA ILE A 153 9.92 -9.30 12.69
C ILE A 153 8.65 -10.15 12.60
N ALA A 154 8.79 -11.48 12.44
CA ALA A 154 7.65 -12.39 12.42
C ALA A 154 6.85 -12.34 13.73
N LEU A 155 7.53 -12.27 14.88
CA LEU A 155 6.88 -12.11 16.17
C LEU A 155 6.24 -10.73 16.32
N ALA A 156 6.92 -9.65 15.94
CA ALA A 156 6.38 -8.30 16.03
C ALA A 156 5.07 -8.15 15.23
N GLN A 157 5.03 -8.68 14.00
CA GLN A 157 3.81 -8.70 13.18
C GLN A 157 2.68 -9.54 13.78
N LYS A 158 3.00 -10.68 14.42
CA LYS A 158 1.99 -11.50 15.12
C LYS A 158 1.41 -10.77 16.34
N LEU A 159 2.22 -10.00 17.05
CA LEU A 159 1.78 -9.21 18.20
C LEU A 159 0.78 -8.13 17.78
N THR A 160 1.11 -7.32 16.76
CA THR A 160 0.22 -6.25 16.28
C THR A 160 -1.06 -6.81 15.65
N ARG A 161 -0.97 -7.90 14.88
CA ARG A 161 -2.16 -8.63 14.38
C ARG A 161 -3.05 -9.12 15.52
N LYS A 162 -2.47 -9.70 16.56
CA LYS A 162 -3.24 -10.17 17.71
C LYS A 162 -3.88 -9.01 18.48
N LEU A 163 -3.17 -7.89 18.63
CA LEU A 163 -3.69 -6.67 19.24
C LEU A 163 -4.92 -6.13 18.50
N THR A 164 -4.88 -6.11 17.17
CA THR A 164 -6.03 -5.77 16.33
C THR A 164 -7.17 -6.79 16.48
N GLU A 165 -6.87 -8.09 16.48
CA GLU A 165 -7.88 -9.14 16.62
C GLU A 165 -8.67 -9.01 17.92
N VAL A 166 -7.98 -8.88 19.06
CA VAL A 166 -8.62 -8.78 20.38
C VAL A 166 -9.39 -7.47 20.58
N ARG A 167 -9.01 -6.41 19.86
CA ARG A 167 -9.80 -5.17 19.75
C ARG A 167 -11.08 -5.41 18.94
N LYS A 168 -10.95 -5.90 17.71
CA LYS A 168 -12.09 -6.04 16.78
C LYS A 168 -13.12 -7.08 17.23
N ASN A 169 -12.69 -8.13 17.92
CA ASN A 169 -13.60 -9.17 18.43
C ASN A 169 -14.19 -8.86 19.82
N GLY A 170 -13.85 -7.70 20.41
CA GLY A 170 -14.38 -7.27 21.71
C GLY A 170 -13.80 -7.99 22.93
N THR A 171 -12.75 -8.80 22.80
CA THR A 171 -12.06 -9.41 23.96
C THR A 171 -11.48 -8.33 24.87
N LEU A 172 -10.93 -7.27 24.29
CA LEU A 172 -10.45 -6.06 24.97
C LEU A 172 -11.14 -4.84 24.35
N ASP A 173 -12.38 -4.60 24.78
CA ASP A 173 -13.28 -3.56 24.26
C ASP A 173 -12.81 -2.11 24.50
N TYR A 174 -11.90 -1.91 25.45
CA TYR A 174 -11.31 -0.60 25.75
C TYR A 174 -10.22 -0.17 24.76
N LEU A 175 -9.75 -1.07 23.89
CA LEU A 175 -8.68 -0.76 22.94
C LEU A 175 -9.15 0.17 21.81
N ARG A 176 -8.23 1.04 21.38
CA ARG A 176 -8.38 1.91 20.20
C ARG A 176 -7.49 1.39 19.06
N PRO A 177 -7.65 1.89 17.81
CA PRO A 177 -7.00 1.28 16.65
C PRO A 177 -5.47 1.32 16.64
N ASP A 178 -4.84 2.41 17.09
CA ASP A 178 -3.38 2.59 17.08
C ASP A 178 -2.66 1.78 18.17
N GLY A 179 -1.48 1.26 17.83
CA GLY A 179 -0.65 0.38 18.67
C GLY A 179 0.38 -0.41 17.89
#